data_AF-K9L809-F1
#
_entry.id   AF-K9L809-F1
#
_cell.length_a   1.000
_cell.length_b   1.000
_cell.length_c   1.000
_cell.angle_alpha   90.00
_cell.angle_beta   90.00
_cell.angle_gamma   90.00
#
_symmetry.space_group_name_H-M   'P 1'
#
loop_
_entity.id
_entity.type
_entity.pdbx_description
1 polymer ?
#
loop_
_entity_poly.entity_id
_entity_poly.type
_entity_poly.pdbx_seq_one_letter_code
_entity_poly.pdbx_strand_id
1 'polypeptide(L)'
;MGSYCLTYDNCASKVITLAITAQYMIVMAAQVQAFSVNCIATKVVKLLFVAFVILASTLIFCDASLTEDGLQHTRVKRIVGGRQSKAPPPDDPVVFTRTFNRDARVEGFRNVRTGIYSFLGMHYAEPPIGLLRYARPVYKRMAGDINATQYGAPCIQPDPYDPRRVVGNENCLLLNVFTPRMPDE
;
A
#
# COMPACT_ATOMS: atom_id res chain seq x y z
N MET A 1 24.01 -11.86 -15.35
CA MET A 1 22.91 -10.88 -15.11
C MET A 1 21.66 -11.72 -14.93
N GLY A 2 21.14 -12.04 -13.76
CA GLY A 2 21.08 -11.32 -12.49
C GLY A 2 19.68 -11.64 -11.97
N SER A 3 19.55 -12.77 -11.27
CA SER A 3 18.30 -13.20 -10.65
C SER A 3 18.36 -12.84 -9.17
N TYR A 4 17.34 -12.10 -8.73
CA TYR A 4 17.26 -11.45 -7.43
C TYR A 4 16.79 -12.38 -6.32
N CYS A 5 17.18 -11.97 -5.11
CA CYS A 5 17.11 -12.63 -3.82
C CYS A 5 15.74 -13.09 -3.36
N LEU A 6 15.83 -14.16 -2.58
CA LEU A 6 14.79 -14.82 -1.81
C LEU A 6 14.26 -13.95 -0.68
N THR A 7 12.97 -14.14 -0.48
CA THR A 7 12.12 -13.79 0.66
C THR A 7 12.46 -14.57 1.93
N TYR A 8 12.22 -13.89 3.06
CA TYR A 8 11.56 -14.39 4.28
C TYR A 8 12.30 -15.31 5.28
N ASP A 9 12.19 -14.86 6.54
CA ASP A 9 12.14 -15.60 7.81
C ASP A 9 13.41 -16.17 8.45
N ASN A 10 14.12 -15.27 9.13
CA ASN A 10 15.04 -15.58 10.23
C ASN A 10 14.47 -15.08 11.57
N CYS A 11 13.75 -15.92 12.33
CA CYS A 11 13.60 -15.69 13.78
C CYS A 11 13.23 -16.95 14.59
N ALA A 12 13.72 -18.13 14.19
CA ALA A 12 13.50 -19.38 14.94
C ALA A 12 14.78 -19.90 15.64
N SER A 13 15.85 -19.10 15.73
CA SER A 13 17.17 -19.59 16.17
C SER A 13 17.72 -18.97 17.47
N LYS A 14 16.97 -18.14 18.20
CA LYS A 14 17.45 -17.52 19.46
C LYS A 14 16.88 -18.09 20.76
N VAL A 15 16.01 -19.10 20.69
CA VAL A 15 15.48 -19.77 21.89
C VAL A 15 16.41 -20.88 22.42
N ILE A 16 17.34 -21.37 21.59
CA ILE A 16 18.24 -22.48 21.95
C ILE A 16 19.51 -22.00 22.66
N THR A 17 19.85 -20.71 22.60
CA THR A 17 21.07 -20.15 23.20
C THR A 17 20.90 -19.76 24.69
N LEU A 18 19.67 -19.65 25.20
CA LEU A 18 19.39 -19.29 26.60
C LEU A 18 19.37 -20.49 27.57
N ALA A 19 19.29 -21.73 27.07
CA ALA A 19 19.30 -22.93 27.91
C ALA A 19 20.71 -23.47 28.21
N ILE A 20 21.72 -23.10 27.41
CA ILE A 20 23.08 -23.67 27.50
C ILE A 20 23.99 -22.86 28.44
N THR A 21 23.69 -21.58 28.69
CA THR A 21 24.48 -20.74 29.63
C THR A 21 24.02 -20.88 31.09
N ALA A 22 22.78 -21.29 31.35
CA ALA A 22 22.27 -21.51 32.71
C ALA A 22 22.81 -22.80 33.36
N GLN A 23 23.24 -23.78 32.57
CA GLN A 23 23.80 -25.04 33.08
C GLN A 23 25.30 -24.93 33.42
N TYR A 24 26.02 -23.93 32.87
CA TYR A 24 27.47 -23.78 33.05
C TYR A 24 27.89 -22.94 34.27
N MET A 25 26.98 -22.17 34.88
CA MET A 25 27.27 -21.40 36.09
C MET A 25 27.10 -22.18 37.40
N ILE A 26 26.58 -23.41 37.35
CA ILE A 26 26.31 -24.25 38.53
C ILE A 26 27.46 -25.23 38.83
N VAL A 27 28.42 -25.43 37.90
CA VAL A 27 29.44 -26.51 38.00
C VAL A 27 30.84 -26.00 38.41
N MET A 28 31.02 -24.72 38.75
CA MET A 28 32.32 -24.18 39.21
C MET A 28 32.33 -23.74 40.69
N ALA A 29 31.37 -24.21 41.49
CA ALA A 29 31.26 -23.82 42.90
C ALA A 29 31.15 -25.03 43.84
N ALA A 30 32.03 -26.02 43.72
CA ALA A 30 32.28 -26.97 44.81
C ALA A 30 33.52 -27.83 44.51
N GLN A 31 34.69 -27.42 44.99
CA GLN A 31 35.77 -28.24 45.56
C GLN A 31 36.80 -27.23 46.13
N VAL A 32 36.85 -26.99 47.44
CA VAL A 32 37.62 -27.70 48.48
C VAL A 32 38.78 -26.81 48.98
N GLN A 33 38.79 -26.67 50.31
CA GLN A 33 39.85 -26.23 51.22
C GLN A 33 40.41 -24.80 51.13
N ALA A 34 39.95 -24.01 52.11
CA ALA A 34 40.76 -23.40 53.16
C ALA A 34 42.04 -22.66 52.74
N PHE A 35 42.07 -21.33 52.93
CA PHE A 35 43.10 -20.68 53.74
C PHE A 35 42.63 -19.26 54.11
N SER A 36 42.74 -18.97 55.40
CA SER A 36 42.44 -17.69 56.03
C SER A 36 43.36 -16.58 55.49
N VAL A 37 42.83 -15.55 54.80
CA VAL A 37 43.40 -14.18 54.80
C VAL A 37 42.31 -13.11 54.53
N ASN A 38 42.05 -12.29 55.56
CA ASN A 38 41.53 -10.91 55.59
C ASN A 38 40.05 -10.60 55.27
N CYS A 39 39.23 -10.61 56.34
CA CYS A 39 37.85 -10.12 56.47
C CYS A 39 37.60 -8.66 55.98
N ILE A 40 38.67 -7.90 55.72
CA ILE A 40 38.61 -6.49 55.26
C ILE A 40 38.36 -6.42 53.74
N ALA A 41 38.96 -7.30 52.94
CA ALA A 41 38.86 -7.22 51.47
C ALA A 41 37.45 -7.53 50.94
N THR A 42 36.76 -8.51 51.54
CA THR A 42 35.38 -8.87 51.13
C THR A 42 34.35 -7.82 51.52
N LYS A 43 34.58 -7.07 52.62
CA LYS A 43 33.72 -5.95 53.01
C LYS A 43 33.91 -4.75 52.09
N VAL A 44 35.14 -4.43 51.69
CA VAL A 44 35.43 -3.32 50.75
C VAL A 44 34.87 -3.61 49.36
N VAL A 45 35.03 -4.84 48.86
CA VAL A 45 34.48 -5.22 47.54
C VAL A 45 32.94 -5.17 47.52
N LYS A 46 32.27 -5.62 48.60
CA LYS A 46 30.82 -5.49 48.72
C LYS A 46 30.34 -4.04 48.79
N LEU A 47 31.07 -3.18 49.51
CA LEU A 47 30.72 -1.76 49.63
C LEU A 47 30.87 -1.03 48.29
N LEU A 48 31.93 -1.32 47.53
CA LEU A 48 32.15 -0.76 46.20
C LEU A 48 31.10 -1.24 45.19
N PHE A 49 30.66 -2.50 45.27
CA PHE A 49 29.60 -3.02 44.42
C PHE A 49 28.24 -2.38 44.71
N VAL A 50 27.90 -2.18 45.99
CA VAL A 50 26.67 -1.48 46.39
C VAL A 50 26.69 -0.02 45.94
N ALA A 51 27.83 0.67 46.09
CA ALA A 51 27.98 2.05 45.60
C ALA A 51 27.80 2.16 44.08
N PHE A 52 28.33 1.21 43.31
CA PHE A 52 28.20 1.21 41.86
C PHE A 52 26.75 0.96 41.39
N VAL A 53 26.02 0.07 42.08
CA VAL A 53 24.58 -0.18 41.79
C VAL A 53 23.73 1.05 42.10
N ILE A 54 24.03 1.78 43.17
CA ILE A 54 23.33 3.04 43.52
C ILE A 54 23.65 4.13 42.49
N LEU A 55 24.92 4.26 42.07
CA LEU A 55 25.31 5.28 41.10
C LEU A 55 24.69 5.01 39.72
N ALA A 56 24.65 3.74 39.31
CA ALA A 56 24.01 3.32 38.05
C ALA A 56 22.48 3.53 38.08
N SER A 57 21.80 3.26 39.21
CA SER A 57 20.37 3.52 39.31
C SER A 57 20.05 5.01 39.28
N THR A 58 20.86 5.86 39.92
CA THR A 58 20.69 7.33 39.82
C THR A 58 20.88 7.88 38.41
N LEU A 59 21.75 7.26 37.59
CA LEU A 59 21.93 7.65 36.19
C LEU A 59 20.76 7.18 35.31
N ILE A 60 20.19 5.99 35.57
CA ILE A 60 18.98 5.50 34.87
C ILE A 60 17.74 6.36 35.16
N PHE A 61 17.64 6.95 36.36
CA PHE A 61 16.52 7.82 36.75
C PHE A 61 16.70 9.30 36.35
N CYS A 62 17.89 9.74 35.91
CA CYS A 62 18.12 11.14 35.49
C CYS A 62 17.65 11.45 34.06
N ASP A 63 17.46 10.46 33.19
CA ASP A 63 16.95 10.69 31.83
C ASP A 63 15.42 10.89 31.77
N ALA A 64 14.72 10.84 32.91
CA ALA A 64 13.26 10.98 32.96
C ALA A 64 12.75 12.41 33.16
N SER A 65 13.61 13.43 33.11
CA SER A 65 13.22 14.83 33.36
C SER A 65 13.77 15.82 32.34
N LEU A 66 13.34 15.68 31.08
CA LEU A 66 13.12 16.82 30.19
C LEU A 66 11.73 16.65 29.57
N THR A 67 10.75 17.21 30.25
CA THR A 67 9.42 17.45 29.71
C THR A 67 9.57 18.44 28.56
N GLU A 68 9.53 17.98 27.31
CA GLU A 68 9.10 18.83 26.21
C GLU A 68 7.62 19.13 26.45
N ASP A 69 7.31 20.38 26.78
CA ASP A 69 5.96 20.91 26.86
C ASP A 69 5.43 21.01 25.42
N GLY A 70 5.10 19.84 24.86
CA GLY A 70 4.50 19.68 23.55
C GLY A 70 3.09 20.23 23.61
N LEU A 71 2.94 21.52 23.32
CA LEU A 71 1.66 22.18 23.15
C LEU A 71 0.94 21.49 21.99
N GLN A 72 0.13 20.47 22.32
CA GLN A 72 -0.73 19.78 21.38
C GLN A 72 -1.70 20.79 20.80
N HIS A 73 -1.35 21.32 19.64
CA HIS A 73 -2.29 22.03 18.80
C HIS A 73 -3.34 21.02 18.33
N THR A 74 -4.39 20.86 19.15
CA THR A 74 -5.61 20.22 18.69
C THR A 74 -6.18 21.11 17.59
N ARG A 75 -6.34 20.54 16.39
CA ARG A 75 -6.97 21.21 15.27
C ARG A 75 -8.44 21.45 15.61
N VAL A 76 -8.75 22.57 16.25
CA VAL A 76 -10.13 22.97 16.51
C VAL A 76 -10.76 23.36 15.18
N LYS A 77 -11.73 22.58 14.72
CA LYS A 77 -12.53 22.89 13.54
C LYS A 77 -13.40 24.10 13.87
N ARG A 78 -12.91 25.31 13.58
CA ARG A 78 -13.71 26.54 13.62
C ARG A 78 -14.69 26.47 12.45
N ILE A 79 -15.84 25.82 12.65
CA ILE A 79 -16.99 26.00 11.78
C ILE A 79 -17.48 27.43 12.03
N VAL A 80 -17.01 28.37 11.22
CA VAL A 80 -17.62 29.70 11.14
C VAL A 80 -19.08 29.50 10.76
N GLY A 81 -20.00 30.05 11.55
CA GLY A 81 -21.45 29.80 11.47
C GLY A 81 -22.12 30.29 10.19
N GLY A 82 -21.73 29.74 9.05
CA GLY A 82 -22.40 29.88 7.76
C GLY A 82 -23.40 28.74 7.53
N ARG A 83 -24.32 28.95 6.58
CA ARG A 83 -25.14 27.86 6.04
C ARG A 83 -24.22 26.73 5.60
N GLN A 84 -24.58 25.48 5.91
CA GLN A 84 -23.82 24.32 5.45
C GLN A 84 -23.61 24.43 3.94
N SER A 85 -22.35 24.29 3.50
CA SER A 85 -22.05 24.20 2.09
C SER A 85 -22.87 23.06 1.48
N LYS A 86 -23.32 23.24 0.23
CA LYS A 86 -23.91 22.15 -0.53
C LYS A 86 -22.96 20.95 -0.43
N ALA A 87 -23.52 19.76 -0.21
CA ALA A 87 -22.71 18.54 -0.23
C ALA A 87 -21.84 18.55 -1.50
N PRO A 88 -20.56 18.14 -1.40
CA PRO A 88 -19.72 18.03 -2.57
C PRO A 88 -20.47 17.20 -3.63
N PRO A 89 -20.40 17.60 -4.90
CA PRO A 89 -20.99 16.80 -5.96
C PRO A 89 -20.42 15.38 -5.88
N PRO A 90 -21.21 14.35 -6.21
CA PRO A 90 -20.68 12.99 -6.35
C PRO A 90 -19.48 13.02 -7.29
N ASP A 91 -18.38 12.36 -6.90
CA ASP A 91 -17.19 12.31 -7.76
C ASP A 91 -17.55 11.56 -9.05
N ASP A 92 -17.38 12.23 -10.19
CA ASP A 92 -17.52 11.61 -11.50
C ASP A 92 -16.33 10.66 -11.70
N PRO A 93 -16.54 9.40 -12.10
CA PRO A 93 -15.45 8.45 -12.22
C PRO A 93 -14.64 8.74 -13.47
N VAL A 94 -13.55 9.49 -13.24
CA VAL A 94 -12.59 9.88 -14.26
C VAL A 94 -11.29 9.13 -14.02
N VAL A 95 -10.74 8.53 -15.07
CA VAL A 95 -9.44 7.83 -15.03
C VAL A 95 -8.47 8.52 -15.96
N PHE A 96 -7.26 8.80 -15.45
CA PHE A 96 -6.17 9.30 -16.26
C PHE A 96 -5.27 8.14 -16.69
N THR A 97 -5.20 7.92 -18.00
CA THR A 97 -4.28 6.92 -18.56
C THR A 97 -3.07 7.64 -19.15
N ARG A 98 -1.86 7.28 -18.71
CA ARG A 98 -0.60 7.80 -19.24
C ARG A 98 0.08 6.73 -20.06
N THR A 99 0.20 6.93 -21.37
CA THR A 99 0.83 5.97 -22.28
C THR A 99 1.66 6.72 -23.34
N PHE A 100 2.93 6.31 -23.55
CA PHE A 100 3.85 6.89 -24.55
C PHE A 100 3.90 8.45 -24.57
N ASN A 101 4.09 9.08 -23.42
CA ASN A 101 4.08 10.55 -23.26
C ASN A 101 2.78 11.25 -23.70
N ARG A 102 1.65 10.53 -23.64
CA ARG A 102 0.32 11.11 -23.82
C ARG A 102 -0.55 10.78 -22.63
N ASP A 103 -1.36 11.75 -22.27
CA ASP A 103 -2.33 11.65 -21.20
C ASP A 103 -3.73 11.65 -21.83
N ALA A 104 -4.55 10.67 -21.45
CA ALA A 104 -5.96 10.64 -21.81
C ALA A 104 -6.81 10.66 -20.54
N ARG A 105 -7.80 11.56 -20.52
CA ARG A 105 -8.81 11.68 -19.48
C ARG A 105 -10.04 10.91 -19.93
N VAL A 106 -10.30 9.77 -19.30
CA VAL A 106 -11.44 8.91 -19.63
C VAL A 106 -12.54 9.14 -18.60
N GLU A 107 -13.71 9.54 -19.06
CA GLU A 107 -14.88 9.81 -18.22
C GLU A 107 -15.88 8.65 -18.34
N GLY A 108 -16.15 7.97 -17.22
CA GLY A 108 -17.13 6.90 -17.14
C GLY A 108 -18.34 7.28 -16.29
N PHE A 109 -19.06 6.29 -15.79
CA PHE A 109 -20.10 6.50 -14.78
C PHE A 109 -20.12 5.38 -13.76
N ARG A 110 -20.66 5.68 -12.56
CA ARG A 110 -20.84 4.70 -11.49
C ARG A 110 -22.32 4.34 -11.40
N ASN A 111 -22.62 3.05 -11.49
CA ASN A 111 -23.99 2.59 -11.28
C ASN A 111 -24.32 2.63 -9.77
N VAL A 112 -25.27 3.48 -9.36
CA VAL A 112 -25.64 3.67 -7.94
C VAL A 112 -26.18 2.39 -7.30
N ARG A 113 -26.86 1.54 -8.07
CA ARG A 113 -27.49 0.30 -7.57
C ARG A 113 -26.49 -0.83 -7.38
N THR A 114 -25.57 -1.01 -8.33
CA THR A 114 -24.58 -2.10 -8.27
C THR A 114 -23.25 -1.69 -7.67
N GLY A 115 -22.97 -0.38 -7.59
CA GLY A 115 -21.70 0.17 -7.15
C GLY A 115 -20.55 0.02 -8.15
N ILE A 116 -20.81 -0.51 -9.35
CA ILE A 116 -19.78 -0.79 -10.36
C ILE A 116 -19.50 0.45 -11.21
N TYR A 117 -18.23 0.75 -11.40
CA TYR A 117 -17.76 1.77 -12.34
C TYR A 117 -17.69 1.18 -13.75
N SER A 118 -18.20 1.91 -14.73
CA SER A 118 -18.32 1.48 -16.13
C SER A 118 -17.69 2.50 -17.06
N PHE A 119 -16.84 2.01 -17.96
CA PHE A 119 -16.21 2.77 -19.05
C PHE A 119 -16.53 2.05 -20.36
N LEU A 120 -17.36 2.66 -21.19
CA LEU A 120 -17.97 2.03 -22.36
C LEU A 120 -17.46 2.66 -23.67
N GLY A 121 -17.44 1.87 -24.74
CA GLY A 121 -17.22 2.41 -26.10
C GLY A 121 -15.83 3.01 -26.33
N MET A 122 -14.79 2.53 -25.65
CA MET A 122 -13.43 3.02 -25.83
C MET A 122 -12.75 2.34 -27.01
N HIS A 123 -12.19 3.11 -27.94
CA HIS A 123 -11.48 2.53 -29.08
C HIS A 123 -10.10 2.03 -28.66
N TYR A 124 -9.83 0.74 -28.85
CA TYR A 124 -8.52 0.14 -28.55
C TYR A 124 -7.62 0.00 -29.79
N ALA A 125 -8.19 0.16 -30.98
CA ALA A 125 -7.51 0.09 -32.27
C ALA A 125 -8.07 1.14 -33.24
N GLU A 126 -7.31 1.43 -34.30
CA GLU A 126 -7.77 2.28 -35.38
C GLU A 126 -8.91 1.60 -36.16
N PRO A 127 -9.90 2.36 -36.68
CA PRO A 127 -11.02 1.79 -37.42
C PRO A 127 -10.55 0.96 -38.62
N PRO A 128 -11.04 -0.28 -38.81
CA PRO A 128 -10.60 -1.18 -39.88
C PRO A 128 -11.29 -0.86 -41.22
N ILE A 129 -11.30 0.42 -41.61
CA ILE A 129 -11.96 0.94 -42.81
C ILE A 129 -10.93 1.33 -43.87
N GLY A 130 -11.36 1.43 -45.13
CA GLY A 130 -10.49 1.82 -46.24
C GLY A 130 -9.31 0.87 -46.42
N LEU A 131 -8.08 1.40 -46.36
CA LEU A 131 -6.84 0.62 -46.51
C LEU A 131 -6.57 -0.34 -45.34
N LEU A 132 -7.22 -0.13 -44.19
CA LEU A 132 -7.09 -1.01 -43.03
C LEU A 132 -8.07 -2.18 -43.05
N ARG A 133 -8.97 -2.23 -44.04
CA ARG A 133 -9.91 -3.33 -44.21
C ARG A 133 -9.13 -4.62 -44.50
N TYR A 134 -9.43 -5.68 -43.74
CA TYR A 134 -8.72 -6.97 -43.81
C TYR A 134 -7.25 -6.93 -43.41
N ALA A 135 -6.76 -5.81 -42.87
CA ALA A 135 -5.44 -5.72 -42.27
C ALA A 135 -5.49 -6.10 -40.78
N ARG A 136 -4.32 -6.35 -40.18
CA ARG A 136 -4.20 -6.52 -38.74
C ARG A 136 -4.61 -5.20 -38.03
N PRO A 137 -5.33 -5.26 -36.90
CA PRO A 137 -5.65 -4.07 -36.11
C PRO A 137 -4.40 -3.25 -35.78
N VAL A 138 -4.48 -1.95 -36.01
CA VAL A 138 -3.42 -1.00 -35.67
C VAL A 138 -3.73 -0.40 -34.31
N TYR A 139 -2.75 -0.37 -33.41
CA TYR A 139 -2.94 0.19 -32.08
C TYR A 139 -3.31 1.68 -32.14
N LYS A 140 -4.41 2.05 -31.48
CA LYS A 140 -4.83 3.44 -31.34
C LYS A 140 -4.29 4.03 -30.05
N ARG A 141 -3.59 5.15 -30.17
CA ARG A 141 -3.08 5.89 -29.01
C ARG A 141 -4.23 6.73 -28.43
N MET A 142 -4.68 6.38 -27.24
CA MET A 142 -5.64 7.19 -26.50
C MET A 142 -4.99 8.53 -26.11
N ALA A 143 -5.69 9.63 -26.35
CA ALA A 143 -5.23 10.99 -26.02
C ALA A 143 -6.42 11.94 -25.89
N GLY A 144 -6.29 12.94 -25.02
CA GLY A 144 -7.33 13.95 -24.80
C GLY A 144 -8.50 13.43 -23.94
N ASP A 145 -9.64 14.10 -24.07
CA ASP A 145 -10.85 13.79 -23.30
C ASP A 145 -11.69 12.73 -24.03
N ILE A 146 -11.92 11.59 -23.38
CA ILE A 146 -12.67 10.46 -23.92
C ILE A 146 -13.93 10.29 -23.08
N ASN A 147 -15.09 10.47 -23.71
CA ASN A 147 -16.37 10.15 -23.10
C ASN A 147 -16.66 8.65 -23.26
N ALA A 148 -16.62 7.92 -22.14
CA ALA A 148 -16.84 6.48 -22.06
C ALA A 148 -18.14 6.15 -21.31
N THR A 149 -19.20 6.93 -21.53
CA THR A 149 -20.50 6.73 -20.86
C THR A 149 -21.52 5.92 -21.67
N GLN A 150 -21.25 5.69 -22.96
CA GLN A 150 -22.18 5.04 -23.88
C GLN A 150 -21.53 3.89 -24.62
N TYR A 151 -22.32 2.86 -24.93
CA TYR A 151 -21.88 1.79 -25.80
C TYR A 151 -21.68 2.33 -27.22
N GLY A 152 -20.60 1.90 -27.87
CA GLY A 152 -20.45 2.11 -29.31
C GLY A 152 -21.19 1.06 -30.12
N ALA A 153 -21.20 1.24 -31.45
CA ALA A 153 -21.89 0.33 -32.35
C ALA A 153 -21.22 -1.06 -32.39
N PRO A 154 -22.00 -2.16 -32.47
CA PRO A 154 -21.44 -3.49 -32.68
C PRO A 154 -20.82 -3.60 -34.07
N CYS A 155 -19.98 -4.61 -34.27
CA CYS A 155 -19.48 -4.94 -35.61
C CYS A 155 -20.61 -5.39 -36.54
N ILE A 156 -20.45 -5.08 -37.83
CA ILE A 156 -21.40 -5.45 -38.88
C ILE A 156 -21.64 -6.97 -38.85
N GLN A 157 -22.90 -7.33 -38.59
CA GLN A 157 -23.36 -8.72 -38.58
C GLN A 157 -24.86 -8.78 -38.94
N PRO A 158 -25.34 -9.93 -39.45
CA PRO A 158 -26.77 -10.17 -39.56
C PRO A 158 -27.44 -10.05 -38.19
N ASP A 159 -28.64 -9.48 -38.15
CA ASP A 159 -29.40 -9.37 -36.92
C ASP A 159 -29.79 -10.77 -36.41
N PRO A 160 -29.60 -11.06 -35.11
CA PRO A 160 -29.91 -12.37 -34.56
C PRO A 160 -31.42 -12.72 -34.58
N TYR A 161 -32.30 -11.72 -34.69
CA TYR A 161 -33.77 -11.90 -34.70
C TYR A 161 -34.39 -11.74 -36.09
N ASP A 162 -33.71 -11.07 -37.02
CA ASP A 162 -34.13 -10.98 -38.42
C ASP A 162 -32.92 -11.13 -39.37
N PRO A 163 -32.68 -12.31 -39.96
CA PRO A 163 -31.51 -12.55 -40.80
C PRO A 163 -31.48 -11.71 -42.09
N ARG A 164 -32.58 -11.02 -42.45
CA ARG A 164 -32.62 -10.09 -43.59
C ARG A 164 -32.15 -8.69 -43.22
N ARG A 165 -31.99 -8.39 -41.93
CA ARG A 165 -31.48 -7.13 -41.40
C ARG A 165 -29.99 -7.29 -41.07
N VAL A 166 -29.19 -6.27 -41.39
CA VAL A 166 -27.80 -6.17 -40.97
C VAL A 166 -27.68 -5.01 -39.99
N VAL A 167 -27.00 -5.24 -38.86
CA VAL A 167 -26.78 -4.24 -37.80
C VAL A 167 -25.29 -4.00 -37.59
N GLY A 168 -24.93 -2.81 -37.11
CA GLY A 168 -23.57 -2.47 -36.71
C GLY A 168 -22.87 -1.44 -37.60
N ASN A 169 -21.58 -1.22 -37.33
CA ASN A 169 -20.70 -0.29 -38.03
C ASN A 169 -19.33 -0.95 -38.26
N GLU A 170 -18.59 -0.58 -39.32
CA GLU A 170 -17.22 -1.06 -39.52
C GLU A 170 -16.24 -0.49 -38.47
N ASN A 171 -16.50 0.72 -37.96
CA ASN A 171 -15.78 1.28 -36.82
C ASN A 171 -16.30 0.71 -35.49
N CYS A 172 -16.02 -0.57 -35.24
CA CYS A 172 -16.52 -1.32 -34.09
C CYS A 172 -15.42 -1.84 -33.14
N LEU A 173 -14.15 -1.46 -33.34
CA LEU A 173 -13.02 -1.93 -32.50
C LEU A 173 -12.98 -1.19 -31.16
N LEU A 174 -14.00 -1.49 -30.37
CA LEU A 174 -14.34 -0.84 -29.11
C LEU A 174 -14.28 -1.86 -27.98
N LEU A 175 -13.96 -1.41 -26.77
CA LEU A 175 -14.04 -2.22 -25.57
C LEU A 175 -14.82 -1.51 -24.46
N ASN A 176 -15.29 -2.31 -23.51
CA ASN A 176 -15.98 -1.87 -22.32
C ASN A 176 -15.24 -2.41 -21.09
N VAL A 177 -14.99 -1.57 -20.09
CA VAL A 177 -14.33 -1.93 -18.83
C VAL A 177 -15.30 -1.72 -17.69
N PHE A 178 -15.44 -2.74 -16.86
CA PHE A 178 -16.23 -2.70 -15.63
C PHE A 178 -15.30 -2.98 -14.45
N THR A 179 -15.27 -2.09 -13.47
CA THR A 179 -14.44 -2.26 -12.27
C THR A 179 -15.24 -1.99 -11.00
N PRO A 180 -15.08 -2.81 -9.95
CA PRO A 180 -15.77 -2.59 -8.67
C PRO A 180 -15.15 -1.44 -7.86
N ARG A 181 -13.91 -1.03 -8.16
CA ARG A 181 -13.16 0.01 -7.44
C ARG A 181 -12.34 0.88 -8.40
N MET A 182 -12.16 2.15 -8.04
CA MET A 182 -11.30 3.09 -8.76
C MET A 182 -9.85 2.95 -8.27
N PRO A 183 -8.84 3.32 -9.08
CA PRO A 183 -7.43 3.22 -8.69
C PRO A 183 -7.03 4.18 -7.55
N ASP A 184 -7.76 5.29 -7.38
CA ASP A 184 -7.48 6.32 -6.36
C ASP A 184 -8.26 6.10 -5.04
N GLU A 185 -8.98 4.98 -4.92
CA GLU A 185 -9.80 4.58 -3.76
C GLU A 185 -9.10 3.51 -2.90
#